data_AF-A0ABD0ZE63-F1
#
_entry.id   AF-A0ABD0ZE63-F1
#
_cell.length_a   1.000
_cell.length_b   1.000
_cell.length_c   1.000
_cell.angle_alpha   90.00
_cell.angle_beta   90.00
_cell.angle_gamma   90.00
#
_symmetry.space_group_name_H-M   'P 1'
#
loop_
_entity.id
_entity.type
_entity.pdbx_description
1 polymer ?
#
loop_
_entity_poly.entity_id
_entity_poly.type
_entity_poly.pdbx_seq_one_letter_code
_entity_poly.pdbx_strand_id
1 'polypeptide(L)'
;MHKSHEHRLFYAPEYALHISRKGKPCQICMGTKENSLELYYLCVKCDMKFHFECLEIPVSLFKKSYHIHPLVCKILLGEEDSLEYCGVCETMVRARAPAYTCEKCDFLGHIECILREEKPSPLYLKDLYVCT
;
A
#
# COMPACT_ATOMS: atom_id res chain seq x y z
N MET A 1 6.74 -8.53 0.01
CA MET A 1 6.31 -7.96 -1.30
C MET A 1 7.08 -8.65 -2.41
N HIS A 2 6.51 -8.72 -3.62
CA HIS A 2 6.93 -9.60 -4.73
C HIS A 2 8.45 -9.86 -4.84
N LYS A 3 8.84 -11.12 -5.07
CA LYS A 3 10.26 -11.55 -5.13
C LYS A 3 11.09 -10.83 -6.20
N SER A 4 10.47 -10.15 -7.16
CA SER A 4 11.19 -9.40 -8.20
C SER A 4 11.86 -8.12 -7.72
N HIS A 5 11.58 -7.64 -6.50
CA HIS A 5 12.18 -6.40 -6.01
C HIS A 5 12.31 -6.33 -4.48
N GLU A 6 13.50 -5.99 -3.99
CA GLU A 6 13.84 -6.04 -2.56
C GLU A 6 13.54 -4.74 -1.79
N HIS A 7 13.46 -3.59 -2.46
CA HIS A 7 13.11 -2.34 -1.79
C HIS A 7 11.61 -2.22 -1.52
N ARG A 8 11.27 -1.43 -0.50
CA ARG A 8 9.89 -1.06 -0.21
C ARG A 8 9.28 -0.33 -1.40
N LEU A 9 8.17 -0.87 -1.90
CA LEU A 9 7.31 -0.15 -2.83
C LEU A 9 6.23 0.59 -2.05
N PHE A 10 5.78 1.71 -2.62
CA PHE A 10 4.73 2.54 -2.08
C PHE A 10 3.63 2.68 -3.12
N TYR A 11 2.39 2.60 -2.66
CA TYR A 11 1.25 2.91 -3.52
C TYR A 11 1.31 4.37 -3.98
N ALA A 12 1.12 4.59 -5.27
CA ALA A 12 1.01 5.92 -5.85
C ALA A 12 -0.18 5.93 -6.84
N PRO A 13 -1.21 6.76 -6.61
CA PRO A 13 -2.24 6.98 -7.61
C PRO A 13 -1.64 7.73 -8.81
N GLU A 14 -2.23 7.57 -9.99
CA GLU A 14 -1.72 8.15 -11.24
C GLU A 14 -1.47 9.66 -11.15
N TYR A 15 -2.38 10.42 -10.54
CA TYR A 15 -2.24 11.87 -10.38
C TYR A 15 -1.06 12.28 -9.50
N ALA A 16 -0.57 11.37 -8.64
CA ALA A 16 0.59 11.61 -7.78
C ALA A 16 1.91 11.16 -8.46
N LEU A 17 1.86 10.63 -9.68
CA LEU A 17 3.07 10.33 -10.44
C LEU A 17 3.72 11.63 -10.92
N HIS A 18 5.00 11.81 -10.60
CA HIS A 18 5.80 12.87 -11.20
C HIS A 18 5.78 12.77 -12.72
N ILE A 19 5.90 13.91 -13.42
CA ILE A 19 6.00 13.98 -14.89
C ILE A 19 7.06 12.99 -15.40
N SER A 20 8.21 12.89 -14.73
CA SER A 20 9.29 11.97 -15.08
C SER A 20 8.95 10.47 -14.95
N ARG A 21 7.91 10.13 -14.18
CA ARG A 21 7.40 8.75 -14.02
C ARG A 21 6.18 8.48 -14.89
N LYS A 22 5.51 9.53 -15.36
CA LYS A 22 4.41 9.43 -16.32
C LYS A 22 4.95 8.80 -17.60
N GLY A 23 4.30 7.73 -18.07
CA GLY A 23 4.75 6.98 -19.25
C GLY A 23 5.93 6.00 -19.04
N LYS A 24 6.53 5.90 -17.84
CA LYS A 24 7.49 4.80 -17.58
C LYS A 24 6.78 3.45 -17.70
N PRO A 25 7.40 2.40 -18.26
CA PRO A 25 6.78 1.07 -18.31
C PRO A 25 6.83 0.37 -16.95
N CYS A 26 5.85 -0.51 -16.71
CA CYS A 26 5.89 -1.46 -15.61
C CYS A 26 7.12 -2.37 -15.76
N GLN A 27 7.87 -2.57 -14.68
CA GLN A 27 9.10 -3.35 -14.72
C GLN A 27 8.90 -4.88 -14.74
N ILE A 28 7.65 -5.34 -14.71
CA ILE A 28 7.30 -6.76 -14.81
C ILE A 28 6.79 -7.08 -16.21
N CYS A 29 5.75 -6.38 -16.70
CA CYS A 29 5.16 -6.66 -18.01
C CYS A 29 5.70 -5.78 -19.14
N MET A 30 6.57 -4.81 -18.86
CA MET A 30 7.10 -3.81 -19.81
C MET A 30 6.04 -2.93 -20.50
N GLY A 31 4.78 -3.02 -20.09
CA GLY A 31 3.69 -2.21 -20.63
C GLY A 31 3.54 -0.86 -19.95
N THR A 32 3.03 0.11 -20.70
CA THR A 32 2.47 1.37 -20.22
C THR A 32 0.95 1.24 -20.33
N LYS A 33 0.23 1.26 -19.22
CA LYS A 33 -1.23 1.42 -19.30
C LYS A 33 -1.55 2.91 -19.55
N GLU A 34 -2.71 3.18 -20.17
CA GLU A 34 -3.24 4.53 -20.43
C GLU A 34 -4.70 4.75 -19.93
N ASN A 35 -5.19 3.96 -18.97
CA ASN A 35 -6.56 3.99 -18.45
C ASN A 35 -6.71 4.66 -17.06
N SER A 36 -7.95 5.08 -16.74
CA SER A 36 -8.25 6.06 -15.68
C SER A 36 -8.21 5.56 -14.22
N LEU A 37 -8.02 4.26 -13.98
CA LEU A 37 -8.00 3.68 -12.62
C LEU A 37 -6.61 3.16 -12.22
N GLU A 38 -5.56 3.47 -12.98
CA GLU A 38 -4.27 2.82 -12.85
C GLU A 38 -3.65 2.89 -11.44
N LEU A 39 -3.68 1.74 -10.78
CA LEU A 39 -3.05 1.55 -9.47
C LEU A 39 -1.60 1.13 -9.69
N TYR A 40 -0.69 2.00 -9.25
CA TYR A 40 0.74 1.75 -9.34
C TYR A 40 1.39 1.63 -7.97
N TYR A 41 2.48 0.88 -7.96
CA TYR A 41 3.45 0.87 -6.89
C TYR A 41 4.79 1.34 -7.41
N LEU A 42 5.47 2.15 -6.61
CA LEU A 42 6.75 2.76 -6.96
C LEU A 42 7.84 2.31 -6.01
N CYS A 43 9.00 1.98 -6.57
CA CYS A 43 10.24 2.02 -5.81
C CYS A 43 10.88 3.39 -5.99
N VAL A 44 10.95 4.18 -4.93
CA VAL A 44 11.61 5.49 -4.98
C VAL A 44 13.13 5.35 -5.19
N LYS A 45 13.75 4.35 -4.54
CA LYS A 45 15.21 4.13 -4.59
C LYS A 45 15.71 3.76 -6.00
N CYS A 46 14.96 2.91 -6.69
CA CYS A 46 15.33 2.43 -8.03
C CYS A 46 14.61 3.19 -9.16
N ASP A 47 13.73 4.13 -8.79
CA ASP A 47 12.87 4.88 -9.71
C ASP A 47 12.08 3.98 -10.68
N MET A 48 11.56 2.86 -10.14
CA MET A 48 10.83 1.81 -10.85
C MET A 48 9.33 1.91 -10.61
N LYS A 49 8.54 1.56 -11.62
CA LYS A 49 7.07 1.51 -11.59
C LYS A 49 6.58 0.08 -11.79
N PHE A 50 5.55 -0.30 -11.04
CA PHE A 50 4.92 -1.62 -11.11
C PHE A 50 3.40 -1.43 -11.16
N HIS A 51 2.72 -2.14 -12.06
CA HIS A 51 1.27 -2.23 -11.96
C HIS A 51 0.88 -3.04 -10.72
N PHE A 52 -0.22 -2.64 -10.09
CA PHE A 52 -0.79 -3.38 -8.96
C PHE A 52 -1.01 -4.86 -9.29
N GLU A 53 -1.64 -5.17 -10.44
CA GLU A 53 -1.91 -6.56 -10.81
C GLU A 53 -0.66 -7.37 -11.19
N CYS A 54 0.43 -6.70 -11.57
CA CYS A 54 1.69 -7.39 -11.86
C CYS A 54 2.44 -7.82 -10.59
N LEU A 55 2.10 -7.27 -9.42
CA LEU A 55 2.81 -7.57 -8.16
C LEU A 55 2.35 -8.87 -7.48
N GLU A 56 1.40 -9.60 -8.08
CA GLU A 56 0.85 -10.85 -7.53
C GLU A 56 0.46 -10.73 -6.04
N ILE A 57 -0.13 -9.59 -5.68
CA ILE A 57 -0.52 -9.31 -4.29
C ILE A 57 -1.59 -10.33 -3.87
N PRO A 58 -1.41 -11.06 -2.74
CA PRO A 58 -2.36 -12.06 -2.30
C PRO A 58 -3.75 -11.46 -2.07
N VAL A 59 -4.77 -12.02 -2.72
CA VAL A 59 -6.16 -11.56 -2.56
C VAL A 59 -6.65 -11.74 -1.12
N SER A 60 -6.22 -12.81 -0.46
CA SER A 60 -6.56 -13.08 0.94
C SER A 60 -5.34 -13.51 1.74
N LEU A 61 -5.35 -13.18 3.03
CA LEU A 61 -4.33 -13.56 4.00
C LEU A 61 -5.00 -14.10 5.24
N PHE A 62 -4.51 -15.24 5.73
CA PHE A 62 -4.94 -15.82 6.99
C PHE A 62 -3.96 -15.44 8.09
N LYS A 63 -4.50 -14.97 9.23
CA LYS A 63 -3.81 -14.76 10.51
C LYS A 63 -2.45 -14.05 10.41
N LYS A 64 -2.43 -12.76 10.77
CA LYS A 64 -1.19 -12.02 11.00
C LYS A 64 -0.90 -11.94 12.50
N SER A 65 0.36 -11.73 12.87
CA SER A 65 0.74 -11.65 14.29
C SER A 65 0.03 -10.52 15.06
N TYR A 66 -0.38 -9.47 14.34
CA TYR A 66 -1.10 -8.31 14.87
C TYR A 66 -2.62 -8.34 14.58
N HIS A 67 -3.14 -9.38 13.89
CA HIS A 67 -4.57 -9.48 13.59
C HIS A 67 -5.06 -10.92 13.36
N ILE A 68 -6.14 -11.31 14.05
CA ILE A 68 -6.58 -12.71 14.15
C ILE A 68 -7.56 -13.16 13.06
N HIS A 69 -8.31 -12.25 12.44
CA HIS A 69 -9.27 -12.60 11.40
C HIS A 69 -8.61 -12.65 10.02
N PRO A 70 -9.21 -13.34 9.03
CA PRO A 70 -8.80 -13.24 7.65
C PRO A 70 -8.90 -11.81 7.13
N LEU A 71 -7.94 -11.43 6.30
CA LEU A 71 -7.88 -10.16 5.61
C LEU A 71 -8.06 -10.37 4.11
N VAL A 72 -8.84 -9.48 3.48
CA VAL A 72 -9.09 -9.48 2.04
C VAL A 72 -8.57 -8.18 1.45
N CYS A 73 -7.83 -8.27 0.35
CA CYS A 73 -7.34 -7.14 -0.41
C CYS A 73 -8.46 -6.60 -1.30
N LYS A 74 -8.82 -5.32 -1.15
CA LYS A 74 -9.83 -4.64 -1.98
C LYS A 74 -9.49 -3.17 -2.19
N ILE A 75 -10.12 -2.54 -3.18
CA ILE A 75 -10.07 -1.09 -3.37
C ILE A 75 -11.07 -0.45 -2.41
N LEU A 76 -10.64 0.56 -1.66
CA LEU A 76 -11.52 1.27 -0.74
C LEU A 76 -12.49 2.17 -1.50
N LEU A 77 -13.78 1.93 -1.31
CA LEU A 77 -14.88 2.69 -1.93
C LEU A 77 -15.40 3.80 -1.00
N GLY A 78 -14.51 4.44 -0.26
CA GLY A 78 -14.84 5.56 0.63
C GLY A 78 -14.93 6.89 -0.10
N GLU A 79 -15.71 7.81 0.48
CA GLU A 79 -15.66 9.24 0.15
C GLU A 79 -14.29 9.80 0.55
N GLU A 80 -13.82 10.88 -0.10
CA GLU A 80 -12.49 11.45 0.17
C GLU A 80 -12.32 11.90 1.63
N ASP A 81 -13.43 12.15 2.34
CA ASP A 81 -13.48 12.60 3.73
C ASP A 81 -13.51 11.47 4.76
N SER A 82 -13.54 10.18 4.35
CA SER A 82 -13.47 9.07 5.30
C SER A 82 -12.03 8.92 5.84
N LEU A 83 -11.83 9.24 7.12
CA LEU A 83 -10.55 9.14 7.80
C LEU A 83 -10.33 7.71 8.35
N GLU A 84 -9.87 6.80 7.52
CA GLU A 84 -9.45 5.47 7.96
C GLU A 84 -7.94 5.40 8.23
N TYR A 85 -7.56 4.74 9.32
CA TYR A 85 -6.17 4.58 9.73
C TYR A 85 -5.74 3.13 9.60
N CYS A 86 -4.50 2.92 9.17
CA CYS A 86 -3.91 1.60 9.12
C CYS A 86 -3.64 1.10 10.54
N GLY A 87 -4.23 -0.04 10.91
CA GLY A 87 -4.04 -0.70 12.22
C GLY A 87 -2.64 -1.29 12.46
N VAL A 88 -1.65 -0.94 11.63
CA VAL A 88 -0.25 -1.40 11.75
C VAL A 88 0.69 -0.22 11.98
N CYS A 89 0.57 0.84 11.18
CA CYS A 89 1.44 2.01 11.23
C CYS A 89 0.74 3.27 11.74
N GLU A 90 -0.56 3.20 12.02
CA GLU A 90 -1.38 4.29 12.57
C GLU A 90 -1.41 5.54 11.67
N THR A 91 -1.12 5.39 10.38
CA THR A 91 -1.21 6.46 9.39
C THR A 91 -2.42 6.27 8.47
N MET A 92 -2.89 7.37 7.89
CA MET A 92 -4.09 7.40 7.05
C MET A 92 -3.97 6.48 5.83
N VAL A 93 -5.03 5.76 5.53
CA VAL A 93 -5.19 5.01 4.28
C VAL A 93 -6.01 5.87 3.33
N ARG A 94 -5.46 6.13 2.14
CA ARG A 94 -6.12 6.99 1.16
C ARG A 94 -7.40 6.35 0.62
N ALA A 95 -8.44 7.15 0.44
CA ALA A 95 -9.61 6.75 -0.32
C ALA A 95 -9.20 6.26 -1.73
N ARG A 96 -9.92 5.27 -2.25
CA ARG A 96 -9.64 4.60 -3.55
C ARG A 96 -8.28 3.90 -3.64
N ALA A 97 -7.51 3.81 -2.56
CA ALA A 97 -6.30 3.00 -2.51
C ALA A 97 -6.66 1.51 -2.31
N PRO A 98 -5.83 0.59 -2.83
CA PRO A 98 -5.94 -0.81 -2.48
C PRO A 98 -5.42 -1.03 -1.05
N ALA A 99 -6.19 -1.74 -0.23
CA ALA A 99 -5.90 -2.01 1.17
C ALA A 99 -6.37 -3.41 1.56
N TYR A 100 -5.80 -3.95 2.64
CA TYR A 100 -6.38 -5.13 3.30
C TYR A 100 -7.42 -4.69 4.31
N THR A 101 -8.59 -5.31 4.26
CA THR A 101 -9.66 -5.11 5.22
C THR A 101 -10.08 -6.42 5.84
N CYS A 102 -10.50 -6.37 7.10
CA CYS A 102 -11.19 -7.46 7.75
C CYS A 102 -12.70 -7.37 7.46
N GLU A 103 -13.34 -8.52 7.22
CA GLU A 103 -14.79 -8.59 7.06
C GLU A 103 -15.54 -8.78 8.39
N LYS A 104 -14.81 -9.04 9.49
CA LYS A 104 -15.38 -9.33 10.81
C LYS A 104 -15.25 -8.17 11.81
N CYS A 105 -14.39 -7.20 11.54
CA CYS A 105 -14.17 -6.01 12.35
C CYS A 105 -13.66 -4.87 11.47
N ASP A 106 -13.46 -3.70 12.06
CA ASP A 106 -12.97 -2.46 11.42
C ASP A 106 -11.47 -2.46 11.08
N PHE A 107 -10.75 -3.57 11.29
CA PHE A 107 -9.34 -3.64 10.97
C PHE A 107 -9.08 -3.42 9.47
N LEU A 108 -8.19 -2.47 9.19
CA LEU A 108 -7.72 -2.13 7.85
C LEU A 108 -6.23 -1.80 7.88
N GLY A 109 -5.51 -2.07 6.79
CA GLY A 109 -4.14 -1.63 6.66
C GLY A 109 -3.63 -1.50 5.22
N HIS A 110 -2.59 -0.67 5.06
CA HIS A 110 -1.85 -0.59 3.81
C HIS A 110 -1.30 -1.96 3.42
N ILE A 111 -1.29 -2.27 2.13
CA ILE A 111 -0.81 -3.55 1.62
C ILE A 111 0.66 -3.78 2.00
N GLU A 112 1.49 -2.74 1.90
CA GLU A 112 2.90 -2.79 2.26
C GLU A 112 3.13 -3.00 3.76
N CYS A 113 2.23 -2.55 4.62
CA CYS A 113 2.30 -2.80 6.05
C CYS A 113 1.95 -4.26 6.35
N ILE A 114 0.93 -4.79 5.68
CA ILE A 114 0.43 -6.14 5.95
C ILE A 114 1.34 -7.23 5.39
N LEU A 115 1.92 -6.99 4.21
CA LEU A 115 2.84 -7.91 3.54
C LEU A 115 4.28 -7.82 4.04
N ARG A 116 4.59 -6.96 5.01
CA ARG A 116 5.89 -6.94 5.66
C ARG A 116 6.05 -8.19 6.53
N GLU A 117 7.18 -8.88 6.38
CA GLU A 117 7.53 -10.05 7.20
C GLU A 117 8.08 -9.63 8.57
N GLU A 118 8.76 -8.50 8.63
CA GLU A 118 9.22 -7.88 9.88
C GLU A 118 8.04 -7.35 10.68
N LYS A 119 8.06 -7.55 12.00
CA LYS A 119 7.13 -6.87 12.90
C LYS A 119 7.28 -5.36 12.70
N PRO A 120 6.20 -4.59 12.56
CA PRO A 120 6.32 -3.14 12.67
C PRO A 120 7.00 -2.85 14.01
N SER A 121 8.18 -2.25 13.97
CA SER A 121 8.75 -1.66 15.17
C SER A 121 7.78 -0.56 15.60
N PRO A 122 7.31 -0.53 16.87
CA PRO A 122 6.68 0.67 17.38
C PRO A 122 7.75 1.77 17.27
N LEU A 123 7.65 2.61 16.25
CA LEU A 123 8.45 3.81 16.22
C LEU A 123 7.88 4.68 17.32
N TYR A 124 8.57 4.68 18.45
CA TYR A 124 8.49 5.70 19.46
C TYR A 124 8.41 7.05 18.75
N LEU A 125 7.25 7.68 18.82
CA LEU A 125 7.05 9.07 18.42
C LEU A 125 6.35 9.85 19.54
N LYS A 126 6.62 9.43 20.78
CA LYS A 126 6.60 10.33 21.95
C LYS A 126 7.67 11.42 21.85
N ASP A 127 8.62 11.29 20.90
CA ASP A 127 9.73 12.23 20.73
C ASP A 127 9.43 13.41 19.78
N LEU A 128 8.23 13.50 19.18
CA LEU A 128 7.76 14.73 18.48
C LEU A 128 6.84 15.62 19.32
N TYR A 129 6.58 15.26 20.59
CA TYR A 129 5.95 16.13 21.58
C TYR A 129 6.96 16.64 22.62
N VAL A 130 8.20 16.89 22.20
CA VAL A 130 9.02 17.85 22.96
C VAL A 130 8.46 19.23 22.62
N CYS A 131 7.53 19.70 23.46
CA CYS A 131 7.23 21.11 23.54
C CYS A 131 8.53 21.83 23.93
N THR A 132 9.15 22.52 22.97
CA THR A 132 10.00 23.68 23.22
C THR A 132 9.25 24.93 22.80
#